data_AF-A0A290X0M2-F1
#
_entry.id   AF-A0A290X0M2-F1
#
_cell.length_a   1.000
_cell.length_b   1.000
_cell.length_c   1.000
_cell.angle_alpha   90.00
_cell.angle_beta   90.00
_cell.angle_gamma   90.00
#
_symmetry.space_group_name_H-M   'P 1'
#
loop_
_entity.id
_entity.type
_entity.pdbx_description
1 polymer ?
#
loop_
_entity_poly.entity_id
_entity_poly.type
_entity_poly.pdbx_seq_one_letter_code
_entity_poly.pdbx_strand_id
1 'polypeptide(L)'
;MSAALTSLLCLALLAGLLGAALWHDLRTRRIPNRLVLWGTVGGVLLNSMLPAGAGLFQQPFGGLGLLQSLAGAAAGLALLLPMYLLRALGAGDVKLMAMCGAFLGPLAVLEAVLLTLLAGGVLAIAAALLGRRLRQVLKNAYYMLLGTLLQSLAGGPATVAEPPAVTGKLAYAFAITSGTGLQIFLTYNHLWSLR
;
A
#
# COMPACT_ATOMS: atom_id res chain seq x y z
N MET A 1 -27.96 3.51 18.62
CA MET A 1 -26.69 2.76 18.45
C MET A 1 -25.59 3.55 19.14
N SER A 2 -24.78 2.95 20.01
CA SER A 2 -23.71 3.69 20.70
C SER A 2 -22.63 4.10 19.68
N ALA A 3 -22.00 5.27 19.87
CA ALA A 3 -20.94 5.77 18.98
C ALA A 3 -19.78 4.75 18.84
N ALA A 4 -19.46 4.05 19.92
CA ALA A 4 -18.46 2.98 19.94
C ALA A 4 -18.84 1.77 19.07
N LEU A 5 -20.11 1.38 19.02
CA LEU A 5 -20.54 0.29 18.13
C LEU A 5 -20.41 0.71 16.66
N THR A 6 -20.81 1.93 16.33
CA THR A 6 -20.72 2.44 14.95
C THR A 6 -19.27 2.58 14.50
N SER A 7 -18.35 3.03 15.37
CA SER A 7 -16.92 3.12 15.03
C SER A 7 -16.31 1.73 14.81
N LEU A 8 -16.66 0.74 15.64
CA LEU A 8 -16.25 -0.66 15.44
C LEU A 8 -16.77 -1.23 14.13
N LEU A 9 -18.01 -0.92 13.73
CA LEU A 9 -18.56 -1.34 12.44
C LEU A 9 -17.81 -0.70 11.26
N CYS A 10 -17.47 0.59 11.36
CA CYS A 10 -16.65 1.27 10.35
C CYS A 10 -15.26 0.63 10.24
N LEU A 11 -14.66 0.28 11.38
CA LEU A 11 -13.34 -0.36 11.43
C LEU A 11 -13.39 -1.76 10.83
N ALA A 12 -14.39 -2.56 11.21
CA ALA A 12 -14.60 -3.90 10.67
C ALA A 12 -14.82 -3.86 9.15
N LEU A 13 -15.57 -2.87 8.64
CA LEU A 13 -15.76 -2.67 7.21
C LEU A 13 -14.43 -2.35 6.50
N LEU A 14 -13.67 -1.37 6.98
CA LEU A 14 -12.39 -1.00 6.37
C LEU A 14 -11.38 -2.16 6.44
N ALA A 15 -11.29 -2.84 7.58
CA ALA A 15 -10.43 -4.01 7.77
C ALA A 15 -10.84 -5.16 6.84
N GLY A 16 -12.15 -5.41 6.66
CA GLY A 16 -12.66 -6.41 5.72
C GLY A 16 -12.31 -6.08 4.26
N LEU A 17 -12.45 -4.81 3.85
CA LEU A 17 -12.06 -4.35 2.52
C LEU A 17 -10.55 -4.50 2.27
N LEU A 18 -9.73 -4.07 3.23
CA LEU A 18 -8.27 -4.22 3.15
C LEU A 18 -7.84 -5.69 3.14
N GLY A 19 -8.46 -6.52 3.98
CA GLY A 19 -8.23 -7.96 4.00
C GLY A 19 -8.58 -8.64 2.67
N ALA A 20 -9.72 -8.27 2.07
CA ALA A 20 -10.12 -8.76 0.76
C ALA A 20 -9.18 -8.27 -0.36
N ALA A 21 -8.71 -7.01 -0.30
CA ALA A 21 -7.74 -6.47 -1.23
C ALA A 21 -6.39 -7.19 -1.12
N LEU A 22 -5.90 -7.40 0.11
CA LEU A 22 -4.69 -8.15 0.41
C LEU A 22 -4.79 -9.61 -0.06
N TRP A 23 -5.93 -10.27 0.18
CA TRP A 23 -6.17 -11.63 -0.30
C TRP A 23 -6.09 -11.72 -1.83
N HIS A 24 -6.75 -10.80 -2.53
CA HIS A 24 -6.70 -10.73 -3.99
C HIS A 24 -5.31 -10.41 -4.52
N ASP A 25 -4.58 -9.51 -3.87
CA ASP A 25 -3.21 -9.18 -4.24
C ASP A 25 -2.27 -10.38 -4.04
N LEU A 26 -2.37 -11.10 -2.93
CA LEU A 26 -1.55 -12.29 -2.67
C LEU A 26 -1.85 -13.43 -3.64
N ARG A 27 -3.12 -13.68 -3.97
CA ARG A 27 -3.53 -14.82 -4.81
C ARG A 27 -3.44 -14.55 -6.31
N THR A 28 -3.81 -13.35 -6.74
CA THR A 28 -3.97 -13.01 -8.16
C THR A 28 -3.12 -11.83 -8.61
N ARG A 29 -2.35 -11.20 -7.71
CA ARG A 29 -1.51 -10.01 -7.98
C ARG A 29 -2.29 -8.86 -8.61
N ARG A 30 -3.60 -8.81 -8.33
CA ARG A 30 -4.54 -7.85 -8.90
C ARG A 30 -5.58 -7.49 -7.85
N ILE A 31 -5.68 -6.20 -7.55
CA ILE A 31 -6.74 -5.67 -6.68
C ILE A 31 -7.96 -5.35 -7.57
N PRO A 32 -9.15 -5.95 -7.30
CA PRO A 32 -10.32 -5.74 -8.14
C PRO A 32 -10.85 -4.32 -8.02
N ASN A 33 -11.00 -3.62 -9.16
CA ASN A 33 -11.52 -2.24 -9.20
C ASN A 33 -12.89 -2.10 -8.53
N ARG A 34 -13.75 -3.15 -8.59
CA ARG A 34 -15.07 -3.13 -7.96
C ARG A 34 -14.98 -3.02 -6.43
N LEU A 35 -14.04 -3.74 -5.80
CA LEU A 35 -13.81 -3.67 -4.36
C LEU A 35 -13.41 -2.25 -3.96
N VAL A 36 -12.46 -1.68 -4.68
CA VAL A 36 -11.94 -0.34 -4.40
C VAL A 36 -13.02 0.72 -4.64
N LEU A 37 -13.81 0.59 -5.71
CA LEU A 37 -14.90 1.51 -6.03
C LEU A 37 -15.96 1.50 -4.93
N TRP A 38 -16.49 0.33 -4.57
CA TRP A 38 -17.52 0.21 -3.54
C TRP A 38 -17.01 0.59 -2.16
N GLY A 39 -15.75 0.27 -1.85
CA GLY A 39 -15.11 0.73 -0.63
C GLY A 39 -15.02 2.26 -0.58
N THR A 40 -14.59 2.91 -1.67
CA THR A 40 -14.45 4.38 -1.73
C THR A 40 -15.82 5.04 -1.56
N VAL A 41 -16.84 4.54 -2.27
CA VAL A 41 -18.23 5.01 -2.11
C VAL A 41 -18.71 4.82 -0.67
N GLY A 42 -18.43 3.66 -0.06
CA GLY A 42 -18.75 3.40 1.34
C GLY A 42 -18.09 4.38 2.31
N GLY A 43 -16.80 4.67 2.14
CA GLY A 43 -16.07 5.63 2.96
C GLY A 43 -16.62 7.06 2.82
N VAL A 44 -16.99 7.47 1.61
CA VAL A 44 -17.64 8.76 1.34
C VAL A 44 -19.02 8.84 1.98
N LEU A 45 -19.84 7.81 1.80
CA LEU A 45 -21.19 7.78 2.36
C LEU A 45 -21.16 7.81 3.89
N LEU A 46 -20.29 7.01 4.53
CA LEU A 46 -20.15 7.00 5.98
C LEU A 46 -19.72 8.36 6.51
N ASN A 47 -18.71 9.00 5.89
CA ASN A 47 -18.28 10.34 6.29
C ASN A 47 -19.33 11.42 6.04
N SER A 48 -20.24 11.23 5.07
CA SER A 48 -21.26 12.22 4.71
C SER A 48 -22.56 12.06 5.49
N MET A 49 -22.95 10.84 5.85
CA MET A 49 -24.24 10.54 6.48
C MET A 49 -24.17 10.49 8.01
N LEU A 50 -22.98 10.24 8.58
CA LEU A 50 -22.81 10.28 10.03
C LEU A 50 -22.79 11.72 10.57
N PRO A 51 -23.22 11.95 11.82
CA PRO A 51 -23.10 13.26 12.47
C PRO A 51 -21.66 13.77 12.44
N ALA A 52 -21.47 15.08 12.33
CA ALA A 52 -20.14 15.69 12.25
C ALA A 52 -19.30 15.36 13.51
N GLY A 53 -18.04 14.99 13.30
CA GLY A 53 -17.09 14.72 14.36
C GLY A 53 -15.63 14.83 13.89
N ALA A 54 -14.70 14.32 14.70
CA ALA A 54 -13.27 14.38 14.39
C ALA A 54 -12.83 13.37 13.32
N GLY A 55 -13.65 12.34 13.07
CA GLY A 55 -13.44 11.32 12.06
C GLY A 55 -14.00 9.95 12.48
N LEU A 56 -14.08 9.02 11.53
CA LEU A 56 -14.68 7.69 11.74
C LEU A 56 -13.93 6.85 12.80
N PHE A 57 -12.65 7.16 13.02
CA PHE A 57 -11.76 6.44 13.94
C PHE A 57 -11.17 7.35 15.02
N GLN A 58 -11.74 8.54 15.22
CA GLN A 58 -11.26 9.55 16.17
C GLN A 58 -12.35 9.86 17.21
N GLN A 59 -11.93 10.37 18.37
CA GLN A 59 -12.85 10.91 19.38
C GLN A 59 -12.80 12.45 19.35
N PRO A 60 -13.96 13.15 19.31
CA PRO A 60 -15.31 12.62 19.27
C PRO A 60 -15.65 11.96 17.91
N PHE A 61 -16.28 10.78 17.96
CA PHE A 61 -16.67 10.02 16.78
C PHE A 61 -17.67 10.80 15.90
N GLY A 62 -17.42 10.81 14.60
CA GLY A 62 -18.35 11.33 13.62
C GLY A 62 -17.79 11.36 12.20
N GLY A 63 -18.63 11.71 11.24
CA GLY A 63 -18.23 11.91 9.86
C GLY A 63 -17.44 13.21 9.68
N LEU A 64 -16.46 13.19 8.77
CA LEU A 64 -15.73 14.39 8.36
C LEU A 64 -16.51 15.26 7.35
N GLY A 65 -17.58 14.72 6.78
CA GLY A 65 -18.33 15.31 5.67
C GLY A 65 -17.83 14.88 4.29
N LEU A 66 -18.65 15.16 3.28
CA LEU A 66 -18.41 14.81 1.88
C LEU A 66 -17.09 15.38 1.34
N LEU A 67 -16.86 16.67 1.54
CA LEU A 67 -15.71 17.37 0.97
C LEU A 67 -14.39 16.84 1.54
N GLN A 68 -14.34 16.60 2.86
CA GLN A 68 -13.15 16.06 3.52
C GLN A 68 -12.90 14.61 3.13
N SER A 69 -13.93 13.80 2.96
CA SER A 69 -13.76 12.42 2.48
C SER A 69 -13.23 12.39 1.04
N LEU A 70 -13.77 13.22 0.15
CA LEU A 70 -13.28 13.33 -1.23
C LEU A 70 -11.85 13.89 -1.27
N ALA A 71 -11.53 14.88 -0.44
CA ALA A 71 -10.17 15.40 -0.29
C ALA A 71 -9.21 14.32 0.20
N GLY A 72 -9.65 13.47 1.14
CA GLY A 72 -8.89 12.32 1.59
C GLY A 72 -8.63 11.30 0.48
N ALA A 73 -9.65 10.98 -0.31
CA ALA A 73 -9.50 10.07 -1.44
C ALA A 73 -8.54 10.62 -2.51
N ALA A 74 -8.69 11.91 -2.84
CA ALA A 74 -7.81 12.62 -3.76
C ALA A 74 -6.37 12.67 -3.23
N ALA A 75 -6.18 12.95 -1.95
CA ALA A 75 -4.86 12.97 -1.30
C ALA A 75 -4.20 11.59 -1.34
N GLY A 76 -4.93 10.52 -0.97
CA GLY A 76 -4.41 9.15 -1.03
C GLY A 76 -3.98 8.73 -2.43
N LEU A 77 -4.74 9.14 -3.46
CA LEU A 77 -4.38 8.94 -4.86
C LEU A 77 -3.14 9.75 -5.24
N ALA A 78 -3.15 11.05 -4.97
CA ALA A 78 -2.10 11.98 -5.36
C ALA A 78 -0.74 11.64 -4.72
N LEU A 79 -0.75 11.22 -3.45
CA LEU A 79 0.48 10.89 -2.70
C LEU A 79 1.20 9.65 -3.26
N LEU A 80 0.45 8.64 -3.75
CA LEU A 80 1.06 7.44 -4.34
C LEU A 80 1.23 7.51 -5.87
N LEU A 81 0.69 8.54 -6.52
CA LEU A 81 0.79 8.73 -7.96
C LEU A 81 2.25 8.85 -8.45
N PRO A 82 3.16 9.60 -7.79
CA PRO A 82 4.58 9.62 -8.18
C PRO A 82 5.22 8.23 -8.18
N MET A 83 4.93 7.39 -7.17
CA MET A 83 5.46 6.02 -7.09
C MET A 83 4.91 5.12 -8.21
N TYR A 84 3.67 5.34 -8.63
CA TYR A 84 3.09 4.66 -9.79
C TYR A 84 3.72 5.10 -11.11
N LEU A 85 3.98 6.39 -11.29
CA LEU A 85 4.68 6.91 -12.48
C LEU A 85 6.10 6.34 -12.60
N LEU A 86 6.78 6.16 -11.46
CA LEU A 86 8.08 5.49 -11.37
C LEU A 86 8.00 3.96 -11.53
N ARG A 87 6.80 3.40 -11.76
CA ARG A 87 6.52 1.95 -11.88
C ARG A 87 6.91 1.13 -10.63
N ALA A 88 7.14 1.80 -9.50
CA ALA A 88 7.40 1.14 -8.23
C ALA A 88 6.14 0.45 -7.67
N LEU A 89 4.97 0.98 -8.03
CA LEU A 89 3.68 0.56 -7.51
C LEU A 89 2.68 0.18 -8.61
N GLY A 90 1.73 -0.71 -8.31
CA GLY A 90 0.63 -1.03 -9.20
C GLY A 90 -0.48 0.02 -9.18
N ALA A 91 -1.22 0.16 -10.28
CA ALA A 91 -2.40 1.03 -10.33
C ALA A 91 -3.48 0.62 -9.31
N GLY A 92 -3.52 -0.66 -8.92
CA GLY A 92 -4.44 -1.15 -7.89
C GLY A 92 -4.14 -0.55 -6.51
N ASP A 93 -2.86 -0.45 -6.15
CA ASP A 93 -2.44 0.00 -4.83
C ASP A 93 -2.68 1.51 -4.64
N VAL A 94 -2.44 2.32 -5.69
CA VAL A 94 -2.78 3.76 -5.68
C VAL A 94 -4.27 3.95 -5.43
N LYS A 95 -5.11 3.18 -6.12
CA LYS A 95 -6.56 3.26 -5.94
C LYS A 95 -6.97 2.75 -4.55
N LEU A 96 -6.30 1.73 -4.03
CA LEU A 96 -6.55 1.22 -2.68
C LEU A 96 -6.26 2.29 -1.63
N MET A 97 -5.18 3.06 -1.79
CA MET A 97 -4.88 4.17 -0.88
C MET A 97 -5.89 5.32 -1.03
N ALA A 98 -6.39 5.58 -2.23
CA ALA A 98 -7.51 6.51 -2.44
C ALA A 98 -8.77 6.06 -1.67
N MET A 99 -9.08 4.75 -1.70
CA MET A 99 -10.16 4.19 -0.88
C MET A 99 -9.90 4.41 0.61
N CYS A 100 -8.70 4.11 1.12
CA CYS A 100 -8.35 4.39 2.52
C CYS A 100 -8.55 5.87 2.87
N GLY A 101 -8.13 6.77 1.98
CA GLY A 101 -8.30 8.21 2.14
C GLY A 101 -9.76 8.64 2.24
N ALA A 102 -10.68 7.96 1.55
CA ALA A 102 -12.12 8.22 1.70
C ALA A 102 -12.64 7.94 3.12
N PHE A 103 -12.08 6.95 3.82
CA PHE A 103 -12.46 6.65 5.20
C PHE A 103 -11.74 7.57 6.21
N LEU A 104 -10.44 7.79 6.00
CA LEU A 104 -9.55 8.47 6.94
C LEU A 104 -9.65 10.00 6.88
N GLY A 105 -9.89 10.56 5.69
CA GLY A 105 -9.70 11.99 5.41
C GLY A 105 -8.25 12.36 5.07
N PRO A 106 -7.99 13.62 4.68
CA PRO A 106 -6.74 14.03 4.04
C PRO A 106 -5.52 14.03 4.96
N LEU A 107 -5.70 14.39 6.23
CA LEU A 107 -4.57 14.43 7.18
C LEU A 107 -4.18 13.02 7.64
N ALA A 108 -5.16 12.20 8.00
CA ALA A 108 -4.90 10.81 8.41
C ALA A 108 -4.40 9.94 7.25
N VAL A 109 -4.80 10.19 6.00
CA VAL A 109 -4.23 9.45 4.85
C VAL A 109 -2.76 9.78 4.62
N LEU A 110 -2.32 11.00 4.94
CA LEU A 110 -0.90 11.37 4.84
C LEU A 110 -0.05 10.54 5.82
N GLU A 111 -0.50 10.41 7.07
CA GLU A 111 0.13 9.54 8.06
C GLU A 111 0.12 8.08 7.60
N ALA A 112 -1.02 7.59 7.10
CA ALA A 112 -1.16 6.22 6.61
C ALA A 112 -0.20 5.96 5.45
N VAL A 113 -0.02 6.91 4.53
CA VAL A 113 0.96 6.83 3.45
C VAL A 113 2.38 6.77 4.00
N LEU A 114 2.77 7.65 4.92
CA LEU A 114 4.10 7.62 5.52
C LEU A 114 4.39 6.27 6.19
N LEU A 115 3.46 5.77 7.00
CA LEU A 115 3.58 4.45 7.64
C LEU A 115 3.59 3.30 6.63
N THR A 116 2.84 3.44 5.54
CA THR A 116 2.85 2.49 4.41
C THR A 116 4.20 2.48 3.70
N LEU A 117 4.81 3.63 3.44
CA LEU A 117 6.15 3.70 2.84
C LEU A 117 7.19 3.08 3.76
N LEU A 118 7.12 3.33 5.07
CA LEU A 118 8.00 2.70 6.05
C LEU A 118 7.83 1.18 6.06
N ALA A 119 6.59 0.68 6.12
CA ALA A 119 6.29 -0.74 6.06
C ALA A 119 6.78 -1.36 4.73
N GLY A 120 6.57 -0.68 3.60
CA GLY A 120 7.05 -1.09 2.28
C GLY A 120 8.58 -1.14 2.20
N GLY A 121 9.27 -0.18 2.81
CA GLY A 121 10.73 -0.15 2.92
C GLY A 121 11.27 -1.33 3.75
N VAL A 122 10.64 -1.61 4.91
CA VAL A 122 10.98 -2.78 5.73
C VAL A 122 10.74 -4.08 4.96
N LEU A 123 9.63 -4.21 4.25
CA LEU A 123 9.36 -5.37 3.38
C LEU A 123 10.38 -5.52 2.26
N ALA A 124 10.83 -4.42 1.66
CA ALA A 124 11.85 -4.45 0.62
C ALA A 124 13.19 -4.93 1.17
N ILE A 125 13.60 -4.42 2.35
CA ILE A 125 14.82 -4.86 3.04
C ILE A 125 14.71 -6.34 3.43
N ALA A 126 13.59 -6.74 4.05
CA ALA A 126 13.35 -8.13 4.42
C ALA A 126 13.37 -9.05 3.19
N ALA A 127 12.70 -8.67 2.10
CA ALA A 127 12.73 -9.44 0.86
C ALA A 127 14.12 -9.53 0.23
N ALA A 128 14.95 -8.48 0.37
CA ALA A 128 16.35 -8.51 -0.07
C ALA A 128 17.21 -9.47 0.77
N LEU A 129 16.98 -9.50 2.09
CA LEU A 129 17.71 -10.37 3.03
C LEU A 129 17.28 -11.84 2.96
N LEU A 130 15.96 -12.09 2.93
CA LEU A 130 15.38 -13.44 2.82
C LEU A 130 15.44 -13.98 1.39
N GLY A 131 15.56 -13.11 0.40
CA GLY A 131 15.67 -13.48 -1.00
C GLY A 131 16.97 -14.23 -1.28
N ARG A 132 16.86 -15.51 -1.66
CA ARG A 132 17.91 -16.24 -2.42
C ARG A 132 18.34 -15.51 -3.71
N ARG A 133 17.71 -14.39 -4.05
CA ARG A 133 18.00 -13.49 -5.18
C ARG A 133 19.36 -12.80 -5.09
N LEU A 134 19.84 -12.39 -3.91
CA LEU A 134 21.20 -11.86 -3.81
C LEU A 134 22.22 -12.94 -4.18
N ARG A 135 21.98 -14.18 -3.72
CA ARG A 135 22.78 -15.35 -4.14
C ARG A 135 22.62 -15.65 -5.63
N GLN A 136 21.43 -15.56 -6.22
CA GLN A 136 21.23 -15.79 -7.66
C GLN A 136 21.85 -14.69 -8.53
N VAL A 137 21.80 -13.43 -8.13
CA VAL A 137 22.44 -12.30 -8.83
C VAL A 137 23.96 -12.44 -8.71
N LEU A 138 24.51 -12.77 -7.54
CA LEU A 138 25.93 -13.08 -7.38
C LEU A 138 26.35 -14.32 -8.18
N LYS A 139 25.54 -15.39 -8.21
CA LYS A 139 25.82 -16.59 -9.01
C LYS A 139 25.78 -16.28 -10.50
N ASN A 140 24.78 -15.53 -10.96
CA ASN A 140 24.67 -15.12 -12.36
C ASN A 140 25.82 -14.20 -12.74
N ALA A 141 26.22 -13.25 -11.88
CA ALA A 141 27.40 -12.42 -12.09
C ALA A 141 28.70 -13.25 -12.14
N TYR A 142 28.84 -14.25 -11.26
CA TYR A 142 29.98 -15.18 -11.28
C TYR A 142 30.02 -16.01 -12.58
N TYR A 143 28.90 -16.59 -13.01
CA TYR A 143 28.83 -17.33 -14.27
C TYR A 143 29.03 -16.42 -15.49
N MET A 144 28.60 -15.17 -15.43
CA MET A 144 28.80 -14.20 -16.50
C MET A 144 30.27 -13.79 -16.60
N LEU A 145 30.93 -13.49 -15.48
CA LEU A 145 32.38 -13.19 -15.42
C LEU A 145 33.24 -14.39 -15.84
N LEU A 146 32.90 -15.59 -15.36
CA LEU A 146 33.63 -16.81 -15.73
C LEU A 146 33.41 -17.15 -17.21
N GLY A 147 32.19 -16.97 -17.72
CA GLY A 147 31.85 -17.18 -19.12
C GLY A 147 32.55 -16.20 -20.06
N THR A 148 32.61 -14.92 -19.71
CA THR A 148 33.30 -13.90 -20.51
C THR A 148 34.83 -14.06 -20.45
N LEU A 149 35.40 -14.46 -19.32
CA LEU A 149 36.83 -14.75 -19.20
C LEU A 149 37.23 -16.01 -19.99
N LEU A 150 36.42 -17.06 -19.94
CA LEU A 150 36.66 -18.28 -20.74
C LEU A 150 36.47 -18.01 -22.23
N GLN A 151 35.50 -17.17 -22.62
CA GLN A 151 35.31 -16.76 -24.03
C GLN A 151 36.37 -15.77 -24.52
N SER A 152 36.90 -14.90 -23.67
CA SER A 152 38.03 -14.03 -24.02
C SER A 152 39.33 -14.81 -24.20
N LEU A 153 39.52 -15.90 -23.43
CA LEU A 153 40.63 -16.84 -23.61
C LEU A 153 40.44 -17.75 -24.83
N ALA A 154 39.19 -18.04 -25.23
CA ALA A 154 38.85 -18.87 -26.38
C ALA A 154 38.62 -18.09 -27.70
N GLY A 155 38.73 -16.75 -27.69
CA GLY A 155 38.65 -15.90 -28.88
C GLY A 155 37.24 -15.64 -29.44
N GLY A 156 36.18 -15.86 -28.66
CA GLY A 156 34.78 -15.68 -29.10
C GLY A 156 34.18 -14.30 -28.79
N PRO A 157 33.23 -13.78 -29.61
CA PRO A 157 32.60 -12.48 -29.37
C PRO A 157 31.72 -12.52 -28.10
N ALA A 158 31.88 -11.51 -27.25
CA ALA A 158 31.17 -11.42 -25.97
C ALA A 158 29.68 -11.10 -26.16
N THR A 159 28.82 -12.11 -26.12
CA THR A 159 27.36 -11.92 -26.04
C THR A 159 26.94 -11.75 -24.58
N VAL A 160 26.62 -10.52 -24.18
CA VAL A 160 26.06 -10.25 -22.84
C VAL A 160 24.60 -10.73 -22.85
N ALA A 161 24.33 -11.85 -22.19
CA ALA A 161 22.97 -12.34 -21.99
C ALA A 161 22.19 -11.32 -21.14
N GLU A 162 21.01 -10.90 -21.61
CA GLU A 162 20.18 -9.95 -20.87
C GLU A 162 19.83 -10.51 -19.48
N PRO A 163 19.97 -9.70 -18.41
CA PRO A 163 19.59 -10.15 -17.09
C PRO A 163 18.09 -10.50 -17.07
N PRO A 164 17.69 -11.62 -16.48
CA PRO A 164 16.29 -12.02 -16.41
C PRO A 164 15.47 -10.92 -15.75
N ALA A 165 14.37 -10.53 -16.40
CA ALA A 165 13.49 -9.48 -15.92
C ALA A 165 13.14 -9.68 -14.44
N VAL A 166 13.32 -8.64 -13.63
CA VAL A 166 13.06 -8.66 -12.17
C VAL A 166 11.57 -8.84 -11.94
N THR A 167 11.13 -10.10 -11.93
CA THR A 167 9.72 -10.47 -11.87
C THR A 167 9.39 -10.80 -10.42
N GLY A 168 9.21 -9.78 -9.60
CA GLY A 168 8.77 -9.96 -8.22
C GLY A 168 8.13 -8.68 -7.72
N LYS A 169 6.87 -8.46 -8.09
CA LYS A 169 6.06 -7.43 -7.46
C LYS A 169 5.82 -7.85 -6.01
N LEU A 170 6.35 -7.08 -5.07
CA LEU A 170 6.00 -7.20 -3.65
C LEU A 170 4.50 -6.94 -3.51
N ALA A 171 3.84 -7.67 -2.61
CA ALA A 171 2.42 -7.47 -2.34
C ALA A 171 2.24 -6.16 -1.55
N TYR A 172 2.24 -5.03 -2.25
CA TYR A 172 2.22 -3.70 -1.62
C TYR A 172 0.90 -3.44 -0.87
N ALA A 173 -0.15 -4.19 -1.18
CA ALA A 173 -1.38 -4.22 -0.38
C ALA A 173 -1.12 -4.58 1.09
N PHE A 174 -0.09 -5.39 1.39
CA PHE A 174 0.29 -5.68 2.77
C PHE A 174 0.81 -4.44 3.48
N ALA A 175 1.69 -3.67 2.83
CA ALA A 175 2.22 -2.42 3.37
C ALA A 175 1.10 -1.40 3.61
N ILE A 176 0.15 -1.27 2.67
CA ILE A 176 -1.01 -0.37 2.82
C ILE A 176 -1.87 -0.80 4.00
N THR A 177 -2.14 -2.11 4.12
CA THR A 177 -2.96 -2.66 5.21
C THR A 177 -2.29 -2.43 6.56
N SER A 178 -0.99 -2.73 6.68
CA SER A 178 -0.25 -2.51 7.92
C SER A 178 -0.10 -1.03 8.26
N GLY A 179 0.19 -0.17 7.28
CA GLY A 179 0.36 1.26 7.49
C GLY A 179 -0.93 1.94 7.89
N THR A 180 -2.04 1.62 7.22
CA THR A 180 -3.39 2.12 7.57
C THR A 180 -3.83 1.62 8.95
N GLY A 181 -3.62 0.33 9.25
CA GLY A 181 -3.97 -0.23 10.56
C GLY A 181 -3.15 0.39 11.70
N LEU A 182 -1.84 0.60 11.47
CA LEU A 182 -0.97 1.25 12.44
C LEU A 182 -1.35 2.73 12.65
N GLN A 183 -1.68 3.45 11.59
CA GLN A 183 -2.18 4.82 11.67
C GLN A 183 -3.41 4.89 12.59
N ILE A 184 -4.43 4.06 12.33
CA ILE A 184 -5.65 4.04 13.13
C ILE A 184 -5.35 3.67 14.58
N PHE A 185 -4.47 2.68 14.81
CA PHE A 185 -4.06 2.30 16.15
C PHE A 185 -3.38 3.44 16.91
N LEU A 186 -2.44 4.16 16.28
CA LEU A 186 -1.73 5.26 16.91
C LEU A 186 -2.66 6.43 17.22
N THR A 187 -3.57 6.76 16.31
CA THR A 187 -4.58 7.80 16.52
C THR A 187 -5.55 7.44 17.63
N TYR A 188 -6.01 6.18 17.67
CA TYR A 188 -6.97 5.72 18.68
C TYR A 188 -6.38 5.74 20.10
N ASN A 189 -5.08 5.44 20.23
CA ASN A 189 -4.37 5.50 21.52
C ASN A 189 -3.81 6.88 21.86
N HIS A 190 -4.15 7.93 21.08
CA HIS A 190 -3.63 9.29 21.24
C HIS A 190 -2.09 9.39 21.24
N LEU A 191 -1.41 8.46 20.56
CA LEU A 191 0.05 8.41 20.51
C LEU A 191 0.63 9.28 19.39
N TRP A 192 -0.09 9.41 18.28
CA TRP A 192 0.34 10.20 17.13
C TRP A 192 -0.85 10.63 16.26
N SER A 193 -0.85 11.92 15.93
CA SER A 193 -1.81 12.61 15.07
C SER A 193 -1.15 13.90 14.58
N LEU A 194 -1.25 14.23 13.29
CA LEU A 194 -0.82 15.51 12.69
C LEU A 194 -1.79 16.67 13.03
N ARG A 195 -2.68 16.46 14.00
CA ARG A 195 -3.66 17.40 14.54
C ARG A 195 -3.53 17.47 16.04
#